data_AF-A0A976LNJ6-F1
#
_entry.id   AF-A0A976LNJ6-F1
#
_cell.length_a   1.000
_cell.length_b   1.000
_cell.length_c   1.000
_cell.angle_alpha   90.00
_cell.angle_beta   90.00
_cell.angle_gamma   90.00
#
_symmetry.space_group_name_H-M   'P 1'
#
loop_
_entity.id
_entity.type
_entity.pdbx_description
1 polymer ?
#
loop_
_entity_poly.entity_id
_entity_poly.type
_entity_poly.pdbx_seq_one_letter_code
_entity_poly.pdbx_strand_id
1 'polypeptide(L)'
;RLDFRLLRQEVEILASGLSVAGVDDRHLIPAHTAVEEIRPKIKGAVLFLTHRPEVAHFLRNRPMTLVLAGHTHGGQSLPMVFLVGLGNGGFKAGYYKVGDADLYVSRGTGVWGPPMRLLASPELVLIEVRPGPQFEVKCSPM
;
A
#
# COMPACT_ATOMS: atom_id res chain seq x y z
N ARG A 1 10.28 22.11 10.47
CA ARG A 1 10.45 21.30 9.23
C ARG A 1 10.15 19.87 9.65
N LEU A 2 9.17 19.21 9.05
CA LEU A 2 8.93 17.81 9.35
C LEU A 2 10.01 17.01 8.62
N ASP A 3 10.80 16.22 9.35
CA ASP A 3 11.92 15.45 8.80
C ASP A 3 11.41 14.18 8.09
N PHE A 4 10.76 14.38 6.93
CA PHE A 4 10.38 13.29 6.04
C PHE A 4 11.22 13.33 4.75
N ARG A 5 11.69 12.15 4.32
CA ARG A 5 12.23 11.95 2.96
C ARG A 5 11.14 11.36 2.09
N LEU A 6 10.92 11.98 0.94
CA LEU A 6 10.03 11.45 -0.08
C LEU A 6 10.80 10.46 -0.96
N LEU A 7 10.25 9.26 -1.16
CA LEU A 7 10.77 8.26 -2.08
C LEU A 7 9.91 8.24 -3.34
N ARG A 8 10.48 8.61 -4.50
CA ARG A 8 9.82 8.59 -5.82
C ARG A 8 10.59 7.67 -6.75
N GLN A 9 10.05 6.50 -7.07
CA GLN A 9 10.76 5.47 -7.82
C GLN A 9 12.14 5.12 -7.22
N GLU A 10 12.21 5.17 -5.89
CA GLU A 10 13.43 5.00 -5.11
C GLU A 10 13.28 3.86 -4.10
N VAL A 11 14.43 3.25 -3.76
CA VAL A 11 14.53 2.24 -2.70
C VAL A 11 15.58 2.73 -1.71
N GLU A 12 15.18 2.82 -0.45
CA GLU A 12 16.06 3.02 0.70
C GLU A 12 16.26 1.68 1.40
N ILE A 13 17.49 1.31 1.72
CA ILE A 13 17.76 0.15 2.57
C ILE A 13 18.09 0.67 3.96
N LEU A 14 17.23 0.35 4.93
CA LEU A 14 17.44 0.76 6.32
C LEU A 14 18.60 -0.02 6.95
N ALA A 15 19.16 0.49 8.04
CA ALA A 15 20.21 -0.20 8.80
C ALA A 15 19.79 -1.61 9.28
N SER A 16 18.48 -1.85 9.44
CA SER A 16 17.92 -3.17 9.74
C SER A 16 17.97 -4.17 8.58
N GLY A 17 18.35 -3.72 7.37
CA GLY A 17 18.31 -4.51 6.14
C GLY A 17 16.95 -4.53 5.43
N LEU A 18 15.92 -3.91 6.01
CA LEU A 18 14.61 -3.76 5.37
C LEU A 18 14.71 -2.79 4.19
N SER A 19 14.29 -3.24 3.01
CA SER A 19 14.09 -2.34 1.87
C SER A 19 12.79 -1.57 2.03
N VAL A 20 12.81 -0.26 1.84
CA VAL A 20 11.62 0.60 1.74
C VAL A 20 11.58 1.18 0.34
N ALA A 21 10.56 0.83 -0.42
CA ALA A 21 10.42 1.15 -1.84
C ALA A 21 9.25 2.11 -2.06
N GLY A 22 9.52 3.32 -2.56
CA GLY A 22 8.49 4.27 -2.97
C GLY A 22 8.15 4.08 -4.45
N VAL A 23 6.89 3.77 -4.75
CA VAL A 23 6.39 3.61 -6.12
C VAL A 23 5.53 4.81 -6.48
N ASP A 24 5.87 5.46 -7.59
CA ASP A 24 5.09 6.58 -8.11
C ASP A 24 3.73 6.12 -8.63
N ASP A 25 2.81 7.07 -8.71
CA ASP A 25 1.44 6.81 -9.14
C ASP A 25 1.37 6.51 -10.65
N ARG A 26 0.44 5.62 -11.05
CA ARG A 26 0.20 5.24 -12.45
C ARG A 26 -0.04 6.41 -13.42
N HIS A 27 -0.42 7.57 -12.91
CA HIS A 27 -0.55 8.80 -13.71
C HIS A 27 0.78 9.28 -14.30
N LEU A 28 1.91 8.91 -13.68
CA LEU A 28 3.25 9.23 -14.18
C LEU A 28 3.79 8.06 -15.02
N ILE A 29 3.71 6.85 -14.50
CA ILE A 29 4.29 5.64 -15.10
C ILE A 29 3.37 4.46 -14.82
N PRO A 30 2.99 3.63 -15.81
CA PRO A 30 2.18 2.43 -15.56
C PRO A 30 2.72 1.59 -14.40
N ALA A 31 1.84 1.12 -13.51
CA ALA A 31 2.25 0.45 -12.26
C ALA A 31 3.20 -0.75 -12.47
N HIS A 32 3.00 -1.53 -13.56
CA HIS A 32 3.89 -2.63 -13.90
C HIS A 32 5.32 -2.14 -14.20
N THR A 33 5.46 -1.09 -15.02
CA THR A 33 6.75 -0.49 -15.37
C THR A 33 7.41 0.09 -14.12
N ALA A 34 6.64 0.80 -13.30
CA ALA A 34 7.15 1.41 -12.07
C ALA A 34 7.74 0.38 -11.11
N VAL A 35 7.10 -0.80 -10.98
CA VAL A 35 7.60 -1.92 -10.17
C VAL A 35 8.85 -2.55 -10.78
N GLU A 36 8.88 -2.80 -12.09
CA GLU A 36 10.03 -3.43 -12.75
C GLU A 36 11.29 -2.56 -12.68
N GLU A 37 11.17 -1.22 -12.74
CA GLU A 37 12.31 -0.30 -12.63
C GLU A 37 13.04 -0.37 -11.28
N ILE A 38 12.27 -0.53 -10.20
CA ILE A 38 12.81 -0.52 -8.83
C ILE A 38 13.12 -1.93 -8.33
N ARG A 39 12.49 -2.97 -8.89
CA ARG A 39 12.65 -4.37 -8.46
C ARG A 39 14.12 -4.81 -8.34
N PRO A 40 15.05 -4.48 -9.26
CA PRO A 40 16.46 -4.84 -9.14
C PRO A 40 17.18 -4.20 -7.94
N LYS A 41 16.67 -3.08 -7.42
CA LYS A 41 17.28 -2.33 -6.30
C LYS A 41 16.90 -2.91 -4.93
N ILE A 42 15.88 -3.77 -4.89
CA ILE A 42 15.30 -4.30 -3.64
C ILE A 42 16.10 -5.51 -3.15
N LYS A 43 16.47 -5.50 -1.87
CA LYS A 43 17.16 -6.61 -1.20
C LYS A 43 16.30 -7.19 -0.09
N GLY A 44 16.24 -8.53 -0.01
CA GLY A 44 15.51 -9.24 1.04
C GLY A 44 14.04 -8.84 1.16
N ALA A 45 13.58 -8.72 2.41
CA ALA A 45 12.25 -8.24 2.77
C ALA A 45 12.05 -6.78 2.38
N VAL A 46 10.81 -6.44 1.99
CA VAL A 46 10.51 -5.11 1.44
C VAL A 46 9.15 -4.58 1.86
N LEU A 47 9.16 -3.29 2.22
CA LEU A 47 7.98 -2.46 2.41
C LEU A 47 7.81 -1.56 1.19
N PHE A 48 6.74 -1.78 0.41
CA PHE A 48 6.33 -0.90 -0.67
C PHE A 48 5.35 0.15 -0.15
N LEU A 49 5.63 1.40 -0.49
CA LEU A 49 4.77 2.55 -0.27
C LEU A 49 4.25 3.01 -1.63
N THR A 50 2.93 3.01 -1.80
CA THR A 50 2.30 3.44 -3.05
C THR A 50 0.99 4.15 -2.77
N HIS A 51 0.56 5.02 -3.68
CA HIS A 51 -0.78 5.58 -3.58
C HIS A 51 -1.86 4.53 -3.85
N ARG A 52 -1.67 3.69 -4.88
CA ARG A 52 -2.72 2.81 -5.42
C ARG A 52 -2.47 1.33 -5.12
N PRO A 53 -3.52 0.56 -4.76
CA PRO A 53 -3.35 -0.84 -4.36
C PRO A 53 -3.02 -1.79 -5.52
N GLU A 54 -3.23 -1.37 -6.77
CA GLU A 54 -2.96 -2.18 -7.98
C GLU A 54 -1.51 -2.68 -8.09
N VAL A 55 -0.56 -1.93 -7.51
CA VAL A 55 0.86 -2.30 -7.46
C VAL A 55 1.08 -3.69 -6.86
N ALA A 56 0.26 -4.09 -5.88
CA ALA A 56 0.37 -5.40 -5.23
C ALA A 56 0.22 -6.56 -6.22
N HIS A 57 -0.52 -6.39 -7.32
CA HIS A 57 -0.72 -7.45 -8.30
C HIS A 57 0.57 -7.83 -9.04
N PHE A 58 1.48 -6.87 -9.24
CA PHE A 58 2.78 -7.09 -9.88
C PHE A 58 3.83 -7.67 -8.91
N LEU A 59 3.52 -7.65 -7.62
CA LEU A 59 4.37 -8.16 -6.54
C LEU A 59 3.93 -9.53 -6.02
N ARG A 60 2.84 -10.09 -6.57
CA ARG A 60 2.17 -11.29 -6.04
C ARG A 60 3.03 -12.56 -5.96
N ASN A 61 4.16 -12.62 -6.66
CA ASN A 61 5.08 -13.78 -6.64
C ASN A 61 6.38 -13.46 -5.90
N ARG A 62 6.42 -12.37 -5.11
CA ARG A 62 7.60 -11.96 -4.34
C ARG A 62 7.31 -12.18 -2.84
N PRO A 63 7.90 -13.19 -2.19
CA PRO A 63 7.74 -13.40 -0.76
C PRO A 63 8.36 -12.24 0.04
N MET A 64 7.96 -12.14 1.32
CA MET A 64 8.45 -11.11 2.24
C MET A 64 8.20 -9.68 1.73
N THR A 65 7.03 -9.45 1.14
CA THR A 65 6.61 -8.17 0.59
C THR A 65 5.37 -7.65 1.33
N LEU A 66 5.49 -6.48 1.95
CA LEU A 66 4.35 -5.71 2.45
C LEU A 66 4.12 -4.51 1.55
N VAL A 67 2.88 -4.31 1.09
CA VAL A 67 2.44 -3.15 0.32
C VAL A 67 1.48 -2.33 1.17
N LEU A 68 1.82 -1.07 1.40
CA LEU A 68 0.92 -0.10 2.00
C LEU A 68 0.40 0.84 0.92
N ALA A 69 -0.92 0.86 0.78
CA ALA A 69 -1.64 1.63 -0.22
C ALA A 69 -2.77 2.45 0.39
N GLY A 70 -3.29 3.40 -0.39
CA GLY A 70 -4.49 4.17 -0.07
C GLY A 70 -5.38 4.30 -1.30
N HIS A 71 -5.62 5.54 -1.74
CA HIS A 71 -6.38 5.92 -2.93
C HIS A 71 -7.89 5.66 -2.89
N THR A 72 -8.34 4.56 -2.31
CA THR A 72 -9.75 4.14 -2.38
C THR A 72 -10.67 4.93 -1.47
N HIS A 73 -10.14 5.55 -0.40
CA HIS A 73 -10.90 6.16 0.70
C HIS A 73 -11.98 5.21 1.31
N GLY A 74 -11.84 3.89 1.10
CA GLY A 74 -12.88 2.91 1.41
C GLY A 74 -14.21 3.14 0.67
N GLY A 75 -14.19 3.88 -0.43
CA GLY A 75 -15.36 4.31 -1.21
C GLY A 75 -15.98 5.62 -0.75
N GLN A 76 -15.69 6.10 0.46
CA GLN A 76 -16.19 7.34 1.05
C GLN A 76 -17.72 7.49 1.20
N SER A 77 -18.55 7.05 0.26
CA SER A 77 -20.02 7.09 0.33
C SER A 77 -20.66 6.05 -0.61
N LEU A 78 -21.97 5.86 -0.53
CA LEU A 78 -22.72 5.15 -1.57
C LEU A 78 -22.89 6.05 -2.81
N PRO A 79 -22.84 5.52 -4.05
CA PRO A 79 -22.56 4.11 -4.41
C PRO A 79 -21.05 3.79 -4.52
N MET A 80 -20.18 4.75 -4.24
CA MET A 80 -18.74 4.66 -4.45
C MET A 80 -18.07 3.48 -3.70
N VAL A 81 -18.60 3.02 -2.56
CA VAL A 81 -18.19 1.78 -1.88
C VAL A 81 -18.12 0.57 -2.83
N PHE A 82 -18.99 0.49 -3.84
CA PHE A 82 -18.98 -0.59 -4.83
C PHE A 82 -18.03 -0.27 -6.00
N LEU A 83 -18.09 0.96 -6.51
CA LEU A 83 -17.32 1.36 -7.70
C LEU A 83 -15.81 1.35 -7.47
N VAL A 84 -15.34 1.75 -6.28
CA VAL A 84 -13.91 1.75 -6.00
C VAL A 84 -13.32 0.34 -6.02
N GLY A 85 -14.06 -0.66 -5.56
CA GLY A 85 -13.62 -2.06 -5.64
C GLY A 85 -13.43 -2.49 -7.08
N LEU A 86 -14.40 -2.21 -7.96
CA LEU A 86 -14.33 -2.56 -9.37
C LEU A 86 -13.14 -1.89 -10.08
N GLY A 87 -12.89 -0.60 -9.78
CA GLY A 87 -11.80 0.17 -10.38
C GLY A 87 -10.40 -0.11 -9.81
N ASN A 88 -10.29 -0.87 -8.71
CA ASN A 88 -9.04 -1.12 -7.99
C ASN A 88 -8.80 -2.63 -7.75
N GLY A 89 -9.25 -3.50 -8.66
CA GLY A 89 -8.95 -4.94 -8.59
C GLY A 89 -9.61 -5.66 -7.41
N GLY A 90 -10.74 -5.14 -6.92
CA GLY A 90 -11.46 -5.64 -5.75
C GLY A 90 -10.99 -5.03 -4.42
N PHE A 91 -9.90 -4.26 -4.42
CA PHE A 91 -9.35 -3.66 -3.21
C PHE A 91 -10.13 -2.42 -2.79
N LYS A 92 -10.58 -2.39 -1.53
CA LYS A 92 -11.38 -1.30 -0.96
C LYS A 92 -10.75 -0.73 0.30
N ALA A 93 -10.50 -1.56 1.31
CA ALA A 93 -9.92 -1.14 2.58
C ALA A 93 -9.48 -2.37 3.37
N GLY A 94 -8.50 -2.20 4.25
CA GLY A 94 -8.00 -3.24 5.13
C GLY A 94 -6.96 -4.15 4.48
N TYR A 95 -6.78 -5.32 5.09
CA TYR A 95 -5.75 -6.29 4.72
C TYR A 95 -6.22 -7.26 3.61
N TYR A 96 -5.31 -7.56 2.69
CA TYR A 96 -5.47 -8.51 1.61
C TYR A 96 -4.21 -9.36 1.44
N LYS A 97 -4.39 -10.67 1.25
CA LYS A 97 -3.32 -11.54 0.74
C LYS A 97 -3.36 -11.56 -0.78
N VAL A 98 -2.26 -11.22 -1.43
CA VAL A 98 -2.15 -11.14 -2.90
C VAL A 98 -1.01 -12.05 -3.35
N GLY A 99 -1.31 -13.34 -3.54
CA GLY A 99 -0.28 -14.36 -3.74
C GLY A 99 0.65 -14.44 -2.52
N ASP A 100 1.95 -14.31 -2.74
CA ASP A 100 2.99 -14.28 -1.70
C ASP A 100 3.15 -12.92 -1.03
N ALA A 101 2.57 -11.86 -1.62
CA ALA A 101 2.63 -10.50 -1.09
C ALA A 101 1.43 -10.18 -0.19
N ASP A 102 1.65 -9.26 0.73
CA ASP A 102 0.65 -8.76 1.67
C ASP A 102 0.34 -7.31 1.34
N LEU A 103 -0.94 -6.94 1.32
CA LEU A 103 -1.42 -5.60 1.01
C LEU A 103 -2.28 -5.08 2.15
N TYR A 104 -2.03 -3.84 2.56
CA TYR A 104 -2.94 -3.09 3.41
C TYR A 104 -3.38 -1.81 2.69
N VAL A 105 -4.70 -1.64 2.55
CA VAL A 105 -5.30 -0.45 1.92
C VAL A 105 -5.93 0.42 3.00
N SER A 106 -5.29 1.55 3.31
CA SER A 106 -5.85 2.47 4.29
C SER A 106 -7.02 3.26 3.71
N ARG A 107 -8.04 3.50 4.55
CA ARG A 107 -9.13 4.42 4.23
C ARG A 107 -8.67 5.88 4.26
N GLY A 108 -7.52 6.17 4.87
CA GLY A 108 -7.01 7.52 5.09
C GLY A 108 -7.88 8.35 6.04
N THR A 109 -7.39 9.54 6.38
CA THR A 109 -8.09 10.47 7.30
C THR A 109 -8.88 11.56 6.57
N GLY A 110 -8.48 11.91 5.35
CA GLY A 110 -9.08 12.99 4.56
C GLY A 110 -10.30 12.60 3.73
N VAL A 111 -10.75 13.49 2.86
CA VAL A 111 -11.88 13.27 1.93
C VAL A 111 -11.43 13.57 0.50
N TRP A 112 -12.08 12.95 -0.48
CA TRP A 112 -11.98 13.30 -1.88
C TRP A 112 -13.37 13.65 -2.43
N GLY A 113 -13.48 14.76 -3.16
CA GLY A 113 -14.78 15.27 -3.62
C GLY A 113 -15.60 15.89 -2.47
N PRO A 114 -16.91 15.58 -2.34
CA PRO A 114 -17.76 16.14 -1.29
C PRO A 114 -17.20 15.86 0.13
N PRO A 115 -17.23 16.84 1.06
CA PRO A 115 -16.58 16.72 2.36
C PRO A 115 -17.38 15.88 3.36
N MET A 116 -17.67 14.63 3.01
CA MET A 116 -18.44 13.71 3.84
C MET A 116 -17.94 12.27 3.72
N ARG A 117 -18.18 11.48 4.76
CA ARG A 117 -17.90 10.04 4.82
C ARG A 117 -19.15 9.30 5.34
N LEU A 118 -19.66 8.37 4.55
CA LEU A 118 -20.78 7.48 4.89
C LEU A 118 -20.32 6.04 4.70
N LEU A 119 -20.42 5.22 5.74
CA LEU A 119 -19.93 3.83 5.75
C LEU A 119 -18.41 3.71 5.51
N ALA A 120 -17.68 4.79 5.76
CA ALA A 120 -16.25 4.89 5.55
C ALA A 120 -15.53 5.78 6.56
N SER A 121 -15.53 5.36 7.83
CA SER A 121 -14.83 6.07 8.89
C SER A 121 -13.37 6.39 8.52
N PRO A 122 -12.88 7.60 8.85
CA PRO A 122 -11.46 7.92 8.79
C PRO A 122 -10.64 6.88 9.54
N GLU A 123 -9.42 6.62 9.07
CA GLU A 123 -8.58 5.58 9.63
C GLU A 123 -7.15 6.09 9.83
N LEU A 124 -6.59 5.78 10.99
CA LEU A 124 -5.17 5.92 11.31
C LEU A 124 -4.71 4.56 11.84
N VAL A 125 -3.66 4.00 11.22
CA VAL A 125 -3.24 2.62 11.45
C VAL A 125 -1.84 2.60 12.00
N LEU A 126 -1.65 1.84 13.07
CA LEU A 126 -0.33 1.48 13.58
C LEU A 126 0.09 0.15 12.93
N ILE A 127 1.18 0.18 12.17
CA ILE A 127 1.77 -1.01 11.57
C ILE A 127 3.14 -1.21 12.18
N GLU A 128 3.28 -2.27 12.97
CA GLU A 128 4.55 -2.66 13.56
C GLU A 128 5.25 -3.69 12.68
N VAL A 129 6.42 -3.34 12.16
CA VAL A 129 7.26 -4.25 11.39
C VAL A 129 8.38 -4.73 12.29
N ARG A 130 8.49 -6.05 12.46
CA ARG A 130 9.48 -6.69 13.32
C ARG A 130 10.32 -7.68 12.50
N PRO A 131 11.62 -7.85 12.81
CA PRO A 131 12.42 -8.91 12.21
C PRO A 131 11.82 -10.29 12.54
N GLY A 132 11.80 -11.18 11.56
CA GLY A 132 11.31 -12.54 11.72
C GLY A 132 11.79 -13.45 10.60
N PRO A 133 11.77 -14.78 10.80
CA PRO A 133 12.17 -15.74 9.78
C PRO A 133 11.19 -15.81 8.61
N GLN A 134 9.96 -15.33 8.81
CA GLN A 134 8.87 -15.34 7.83
C GLN A 134 8.04 -14.06 8.00
N PHE A 135 7.32 -13.69 6.94
CA PHE A 135 6.39 -12.58 6.97
C PHE A 135 5.04 -13.05 7.52
N GLU A 136 4.61 -12.48 8.65
CA GLU A 136 3.36 -12.82 9.33
C GLU A 136 2.60 -11.53 9.65
N VAL A 137 1.31 -11.47 9.29
CA VAL A 137 0.43 -10.35 9.63
C VAL A 137 -0.45 -10.72 10.80
N LYS A 138 -0.30 -10.00 11.91
CA LYS A 138 -1.17 -10.11 13.09
C LYS A 138 -2.02 -8.85 13.20
N CYS A 139 -3.32 -9.00 13.02
CA CYS A 139 -4.28 -7.94 13.29
C CYS A 139 -4.71 -8.05 14.76
N SER A 140 -4.49 -6.98 15.54
CA SER A 140 -5.10 -6.88 16.87
C SER A 140 -6.44 -6.15 16.72
N PRO A 141 -7.52 -6.58 17.41
CA PRO A 141 -8.70 -5.74 17.54
C PRO A 141 -8.28 -4.44 18.24
N MET A 142 -8.58 -3.30 17.63
CA MET A 142 -8.54 -2.00 18.32
C MET A 142 -9.75 -1.86 19.23
#